data_AF-M2ZAE8-F1
#
_entry.id   AF-M2ZAE8-F1
#
_cell.length_a   1.000
_cell.length_b   1.000
_cell.length_c   1.000
_cell.angle_alpha   90.00
_cell.angle_beta   90.00
_cell.angle_gamma   90.00
#
_symmetry.space_group_name_H-M   'P 1'
#
loop_
_entity.id
_entity.type
_entity.pdbx_description
1 polymer ?
#
loop_
_entity_poly.entity_id
_entity_poly.type
_entity_poly.pdbx_seq_one_letter_code
_entity_poly.pdbx_strand_id
1 'polypeptide(L)'
;MTRTIIENGVSRPATPEEDAEFDALAVAAAQRATEIAAAEALAAILAQLAEIDAKSVRPLRAILDTQAAGQTPDPDDVTYLAALKAQADTLRAQLVAP
;
A
#
# COMPACT_ATOMS: atom_id res chain seq x y z
N MET A 1 -15.82 -25.42 23.30
CA MET A 1 -17.28 -25.48 23.07
C MET A 1 -17.46 -26.05 21.67
N THR A 2 -18.13 -27.18 21.50
CA THR A 2 -18.35 -27.83 20.18
C THR A 2 -19.37 -27.04 19.37
N ARG A 3 -19.08 -26.77 18.09
CA ARG A 3 -19.99 -26.02 17.21
C ARG A 3 -21.23 -26.87 16.91
N THR A 4 -22.37 -26.22 16.70
CA THR A 4 -23.62 -26.90 16.30
C THR A 4 -23.91 -26.59 14.83
N ILE A 5 -24.16 -27.62 14.03
CA ILE A 5 -24.49 -27.53 12.61
C ILE A 5 -25.99 -27.80 12.44
N ILE A 6 -26.66 -26.99 11.62
CA ILE A 6 -28.04 -27.20 11.22
C ILE A 6 -28.04 -27.67 9.77
N GLU A 7 -28.47 -28.91 9.54
CA GLU A 7 -28.54 -29.53 8.22
C GLU A 7 -29.96 -30.08 8.02
N ASN A 8 -30.65 -29.64 6.97
CA ASN A 8 -32.06 -29.99 6.70
C ASN A 8 -33.03 -29.74 7.88
N GLY A 9 -32.76 -28.71 8.69
CA GLY A 9 -33.58 -28.36 9.86
C GLY A 9 -33.31 -29.20 11.11
N VAL A 10 -32.34 -30.12 11.06
CA VAL A 10 -31.90 -30.91 12.22
C VAL A 10 -30.60 -30.34 12.77
N SER A 11 -30.58 -30.13 14.08
CA SER A 11 -29.40 -29.63 14.82
C SER A 11 -28.57 -30.79 15.35
N ARG A 12 -27.27 -30.81 15.03
CA ARG A 12 -26.31 -31.79 15.57
C ARG A 12 -24.99 -31.12 15.97
N PRO A 13 -24.24 -31.66 16.94
CA PRO A 13 -22.88 -31.22 17.17
C PRO A 13 -22.02 -31.53 15.93
N ALA A 14 -21.12 -30.61 15.60
CA ALA A 14 -20.09 -30.82 14.60
C ALA A 14 -19.18 -31.97 15.03
N THR A 15 -18.70 -32.75 14.06
CA THR A 15 -17.62 -33.69 14.32
C THR A 15 -16.31 -32.94 14.53
N PRO A 16 -15.30 -33.55 15.20
CA PRO A 16 -13.99 -32.92 15.33
C PRO A 16 -13.35 -32.54 13.99
N GLU A 17 -13.63 -33.31 12.93
CA GLU A 17 -13.15 -33.06 11.57
C GLU A 17 -13.82 -31.84 10.95
N GLU A 18 -15.13 -31.68 11.11
CA GLU A 18 -15.88 -30.51 10.62
C GLU A 18 -15.52 -29.23 11.37
N ASP A 19 -15.26 -29.33 12.68
CA ASP A 19 -14.75 -28.21 13.48
C ASP A 19 -13.33 -27.82 13.04
N ALA A 20 -12.45 -28.80 12.81
CA ALA A 20 -11.09 -28.53 12.32
C ALA A 20 -11.06 -27.94 10.90
N GLU A 21 -11.95 -28.39 10.00
CA GLU A 21 -12.08 -27.81 8.66
C GLU A 21 -12.58 -26.36 8.71
N PHE A 22 -13.56 -26.07 9.56
CA PHE A 22 -14.04 -24.71 9.76
C PHE A 22 -12.95 -23.79 10.31
N ASP A 23 -12.19 -24.26 11.30
CA ASP A 23 -11.07 -23.50 11.86
C ASP A 23 -9.98 -23.26 10.80
N ALA A 24 -9.65 -24.28 9.98
CA ALA A 24 -8.70 -24.15 8.90
C ALA A 24 -9.17 -23.12 7.83
N LEU A 25 -10.45 -23.13 7.48
CA LEU A 25 -11.04 -22.13 6.58
C LEU A 25 -11.00 -20.73 7.17
N ALA A 26 -11.28 -20.58 8.47
CA ALA A 26 -11.21 -19.31 9.16
C ALA A 26 -9.77 -18.75 9.17
N VAL A 27 -8.78 -19.61 9.42
CA VAL A 27 -7.35 -19.24 9.35
C VAL A 27 -6.95 -18.84 7.93
N ALA A 28 -7.34 -19.60 6.91
CA ALA A 28 -7.05 -19.28 5.52
C ALA A 28 -7.70 -17.96 5.08
N ALA A 29 -8.95 -17.71 5.53
CA ALA A 29 -9.63 -16.45 5.27
C ALA A 29 -8.93 -15.26 5.93
N ALA A 30 -8.46 -15.42 7.18
CA ALA A 30 -7.70 -14.39 7.89
C ALA A 30 -6.38 -14.08 7.18
N GLN A 31 -5.63 -15.11 6.77
CA GLN A 31 -4.40 -14.95 5.99
C GLN A 31 -4.65 -14.19 4.69
N ARG A 32 -5.69 -14.57 3.95
CA ARG A 32 -6.06 -13.90 2.70
C ARG A 32 -6.47 -12.44 2.92
N ALA A 33 -7.17 -12.14 4.00
CA ALA A 33 -7.49 -10.76 4.37
C ALA A 33 -6.22 -9.94 4.65
N THR A 34 -5.23 -10.51 5.32
CA THR A 34 -3.92 -9.86 5.54
C THR A 34 -3.17 -9.62 4.24
N GLU A 35 -3.15 -10.58 3.32
CA GLU A 35 -2.52 -10.44 1.99
C GLU A 35 -3.17 -9.33 1.16
N ILE A 36 -4.50 -9.27 1.16
CA ILE A 36 -5.26 -8.21 0.48
C ILE A 36 -4.91 -6.85 1.07
N ALA A 37 -4.93 -6.71 2.40
CA ALA A 37 -4.59 -5.45 3.05
C ALA A 37 -3.15 -5.00 2.73
N ALA A 38 -2.19 -5.93 2.68
CA ALA A 38 -0.81 -5.63 2.30
C ALA A 38 -0.71 -5.17 0.83
N ALA A 39 -1.44 -5.83 -0.09
CA ALA A 39 -1.49 -5.43 -1.48
C ALA A 39 -2.12 -4.05 -1.69
N GLU A 40 -3.19 -3.72 -0.95
CA GLU A 40 -3.82 -2.40 -0.97
C GLU A 40 -2.88 -1.31 -0.45
N ALA A 41 -2.16 -1.56 0.64
CA ALA A 41 -1.16 -0.64 1.16
C ALA A 41 -0.04 -0.38 0.14
N LEU A 42 0.47 -1.44 -0.50
CA LEU A 42 1.47 -1.33 -1.57
C LEU A 42 0.95 -0.48 -2.74
N ALA A 43 -0.27 -0.75 -3.21
CA ALA A 43 -0.88 -0.01 -4.30
C ALA A 43 -1.04 1.49 -3.96
N ALA A 44 -1.42 1.81 -2.72
CA ALA A 44 -1.53 3.19 -2.25
C ALA A 44 -0.18 3.92 -2.24
N ILE A 45 0.90 3.27 -1.80
CA ILE A 45 2.25 3.85 -1.83
C ILE A 45 2.70 4.11 -3.28
N LEU A 46 2.47 3.15 -4.18
CA LEU A 46 2.82 3.31 -5.60
C LEU A 46 2.03 4.46 -6.26
N ALA A 47 0.76 4.62 -5.92
CA ALA A 47 -0.06 5.73 -6.41
C ALA A 47 0.49 7.09 -5.94
N GLN A 48 0.90 7.19 -4.67
CA GLN A 48 1.50 8.43 -4.13
C GLN A 48 2.85 8.74 -4.80
N LEU A 49 3.68 7.74 -5.06
CA LEU A 49 4.93 7.93 -5.81
C LEU A 49 4.67 8.46 -7.21
N ALA A 50 3.68 7.92 -7.93
CA ALA A 50 3.29 8.41 -9.26
C ALA A 50 2.79 9.87 -9.22
N GLU A 51 2.06 10.24 -8.17
CA GLU A 51 1.63 11.64 -7.97
C GLU A 51 2.81 12.58 -7.72
N ILE A 52 3.80 12.16 -6.93
CA ILE A 52 5.03 12.92 -6.71
C ILE A 52 5.80 13.10 -8.02
N ASP A 53 5.94 12.03 -8.82
CA ASP A 53 6.60 12.10 -10.11
C ASP A 53 5.91 13.12 -11.02
N ALA A 54 4.58 13.12 -11.08
CA ALA A 54 3.82 14.10 -11.85
C ALA A 54 4.03 15.55 -11.35
N LYS A 55 4.04 15.77 -10.02
CA LYS A 55 4.28 17.08 -9.41
C LYS A 55 5.71 17.60 -9.65
N SER A 56 6.67 16.70 -9.81
CA SER A 56 8.08 17.06 -10.02
C SER A 56 8.38 17.63 -11.41
N VAL A 57 7.54 17.35 -12.42
CA VAL A 57 7.82 17.67 -13.83
C VAL A 57 7.99 19.17 -14.07
N ARG A 58 7.02 19.98 -13.61
CA ARG A 58 7.02 21.43 -13.85
C ARG A 58 8.22 22.14 -13.20
N PRO A 59 8.49 21.99 -11.88
CA PRO A 59 9.62 22.67 -11.24
C PRO A 59 10.96 22.19 -11.78
N LEU A 60 11.10 20.89 -12.11
CA LEU A 60 12.32 20.39 -12.76
C LEU A 60 12.54 21.06 -14.12
N ARG A 61 11.49 21.18 -14.93
CA ARG A 61 11.58 21.88 -16.21
C ARG A 61 11.98 23.35 -16.04
N ALA A 62 11.36 24.06 -15.10
CA ALA A 62 11.67 25.46 -14.82
C ALA A 62 13.14 25.65 -14.41
N ILE A 63 13.66 24.79 -13.55
CA ILE A 63 15.07 24.78 -13.15
C ILE A 63 15.97 24.56 -14.36
N LEU A 64 15.68 23.54 -15.18
CA LEU A 64 16.49 23.21 -16.36
C LEU A 64 16.48 24.32 -17.41
N ASP A 65 15.33 24.93 -17.66
CA ASP A 65 15.19 26.05 -18.60
C ASP A 65 15.98 27.27 -18.11
N THR A 66 15.94 27.56 -16.80
CA THR A 66 16.68 28.68 -16.18
C THR A 66 18.19 28.45 -16.24
N GLN A 67 18.64 27.22 -15.96
CA GLN A 67 20.05 26.84 -16.10
C GLN A 67 20.54 26.93 -17.55
N ALA A 68 19.72 26.49 -18.51
CA ALA A 68 20.03 26.59 -19.93
C ALA A 68 20.16 28.05 -20.41
N ALA A 69 19.44 28.98 -19.76
CA ALA A 69 19.59 30.42 -19.97
C ALA A 69 20.80 31.04 -19.25
N GLY A 70 21.61 30.26 -18.53
CA GLY A 70 22.74 30.74 -17.73
C GLY A 70 22.33 31.54 -16.49
N GLN A 71 21.08 31.39 -16.05
CA GLN A 71 20.53 32.07 -14.88
C GLN A 71 20.50 31.13 -13.67
N THR A 72 20.40 31.74 -12.49
CA THR A 72 20.22 30.99 -11.24
C THR A 72 18.76 30.55 -11.12
N PRO A 73 18.49 29.25 -10.92
CA PRO A 73 17.14 28.74 -10.67
C PRO A 73 16.46 29.40 -9.47
N ASP A 74 15.13 29.48 -9.53
CA ASP A 74 14.33 29.96 -8.41
C ASP A 74 14.56 29.05 -7.18
N PRO A 75 14.97 29.61 -6.02
CA PRO A 75 15.15 28.83 -4.80
C PRO A 75 13.87 28.13 -4.33
N ASP A 76 12.69 28.64 -4.67
CA ASP A 76 11.42 28.01 -4.30
C ASP A 76 11.19 26.72 -5.11
N ASP A 77 11.52 26.72 -6.41
CA ASP A 77 11.44 25.51 -7.25
C ASP A 77 12.41 24.42 -6.76
N VAL A 78 13.62 24.83 -6.37
CA VAL A 78 14.64 23.91 -5.82
C VAL A 78 14.17 23.33 -4.48
N THR A 79 13.66 24.18 -3.58
CA THR A 79 13.15 23.77 -2.27
C THR A 79 11.96 22.83 -2.41
N TYR A 80 11.05 23.14 -3.34
CA TYR A 80 9.89 22.31 -3.61
C TYR A 80 10.28 20.91 -4.14
N LEU A 81 11.23 20.83 -5.08
CA LEU A 81 11.76 19.53 -5.52
C LEU A 81 12.45 18.75 -4.41
N ALA A 82 13.22 19.42 -3.56
CA ALA A 82 13.86 18.77 -2.41
C ALA A 82 12.83 18.16 -1.45
N ALA A 83 11.72 18.87 -1.21
CA ALA A 83 10.62 18.38 -0.38
C ALA A 83 9.92 17.16 -1.02
N LEU A 84 9.63 17.21 -2.33
CA LEU A 84 9.06 16.07 -3.07
C LEU A 84 9.99 14.85 -3.02
N LYS A 85 11.31 15.05 -3.17
CA LYS A 85 12.29 13.99 -3.04
C LYS A 85 12.27 13.35 -1.64
N ALA A 86 12.25 14.15 -0.58
CA ALA A 86 12.22 13.64 0.80
C ALA A 86 10.95 12.80 1.08
N GLN A 87 9.80 13.22 0.54
CA GLN A 87 8.56 12.45 0.62
C GLN A 87 8.68 11.12 -0.14
N ALA A 88 9.20 11.15 -1.37
CA ALA A 88 9.38 9.94 -2.17
C ALA A 88 10.37 8.96 -1.52
N ASP A 89 11.44 9.45 -0.90
CA ASP A 89 12.41 8.61 -0.19
C ASP A 89 11.78 7.92 1.04
N THR A 90 10.90 8.63 1.74
CA THR A 90 10.11 8.07 2.86
C THR A 90 9.18 6.96 2.39
N LEU A 91 8.46 7.18 1.27
CA LEU A 91 7.58 6.18 0.67
C LEU A 91 8.36 4.96 0.15
N ARG A 92 9.53 5.18 -0.47
CA ARG A 92 10.40 4.08 -0.91
C ARG A 92 10.95 3.26 0.26
N ALA A 93 11.24 3.89 1.40
CA ALA A 93 11.65 3.16 2.60
C ALA A 93 10.53 2.24 3.11
N GLN A 94 9.26 2.65 3.01
CA GLN A 94 8.11 1.81 3.37
C GLN A 94 7.93 0.60 2.44
N LEU A 95 8.43 0.66 1.20
CA LEU A 95 8.42 -0.48 0.28
C LEU A 95 9.47 -1.55 0.59
N VAL A 96 10.55 -1.16 1.28
CA VAL A 96 11.68 -2.05 1.61
C VAL A 96 11.54 -2.66 3.00
N ALA A 97 10.76 -2.02 3.88
CA ALA A 97 10.45 -2.57 5.20
C ALA A 97 9.41 -3.71 5.07
N PRO A 98 9.74 -4.95 5.48
CA PRO A 98 8.81 -6.08 5.49
C PRO A 98 7.71 -5.95 6.54
#